data_AF-C4FNK7-F1
#
_entry.id   AF-C4FNK7-F1
#
_cell.length_a   1.000
_cell.length_b   1.000
_cell.length_c   1.000
_cell.angle_alpha   90.00
_cell.angle_beta   90.00
_cell.angle_gamma   90.00
#
_symmetry.space_group_name_H-M   'P 1'
#
loop_
_entity.id
_entity.type
_entity.pdbx_description
1 polymer ?
#
loop_
_entity_poly.entity_id
_entity_poly.type
_entity_poly.pdbx_seq_one_letter_code
_entity_poly.pdbx_strand_id
1 'polypeptide(L)'
;MQFKTIYSVVWYIFIGCFSLWLICGLGYKFLFNDTVEQSRMELTQALNAAFPRDQYIIDGDVHDTNRRNLISIGRSIDIKPDSQHRDIKSIKPLNGEWTLVDQTASRYVYENESYRVYVTKDSENDGYIVVLAHNNWLELLHL
;
A
#
# COMPACT_ATOMS: atom_id res chain seq x y z
N MET A 1 46.03 26.41 27.35
CA MET A 1 45.65 25.35 26.41
C MET A 1 45.56 25.97 25.03
N GLN A 2 46.40 25.53 24.08
CA GLN A 2 46.60 26.26 22.82
C GLN A 2 45.36 26.18 21.93
N PHE A 3 44.96 27.30 21.31
CA PHE A 3 43.84 27.43 20.38
C PHE A 3 43.76 26.29 19.34
N LYS A 4 44.92 25.77 18.91
CA LYS A 4 45.05 24.61 18.01
C LYS A 4 44.37 23.33 18.53
N THR A 5 44.44 23.05 19.83
CA THR A 5 43.87 21.84 20.41
C THR A 5 42.35 21.90 20.45
N ILE A 6 41.78 23.07 20.79
CA ILE A 6 40.32 23.26 20.82
C ILE A 6 39.75 23.18 19.40
N TYR A 7 40.40 23.81 18.43
CA TYR A 7 39.98 23.76 17.02
C TYR A 7 40.02 22.34 16.46
N SER A 8 41.04 21.55 16.82
CA SER A 8 41.16 20.15 16.43
C SER A 8 40.02 19.30 17.00
N VAL A 9 39.73 19.42 18.30
CA VAL A 9 38.65 18.66 18.95
C VAL A 9 37.27 18.99 18.36
N VAL A 10 36.99 20.27 18.11
CA VAL A 10 35.72 20.70 17.47
C VAL A 10 35.60 20.12 16.05
N TRP A 11 36.69 20.10 15.29
CA TRP A 11 36.70 19.54 13.94
C TRP A 11 36.41 18.03 13.92
N TYR A 12 36.98 17.27 14.85
CA TYR A 12 36.70 15.83 14.96
C TYR A 12 35.26 15.54 15.40
N ILE A 13 34.70 16.33 16.31
CA ILE A 13 33.28 16.20 16.71
C ILE A 13 32.35 16.51 15.53
N PHE A 14 32.67 17.55 14.76
CA PHE A 14 31.90 17.94 13.58
C PHE A 14 31.92 16.86 12.48
N ILE A 15 33.09 16.32 12.15
CA ILE A 15 33.24 15.22 11.18
C ILE A 15 32.52 13.96 11.66
N GLY A 16 32.63 13.63 12.95
CA GLY A 16 31.94 12.48 13.55
C GLY A 16 30.42 12.59 13.45
N CYS A 17 29.86 13.75 13.83
CA CYS A 17 28.41 14.01 13.73
C CYS A 17 27.94 14.03 12.27
N PHE A 18 28.71 14.62 11.36
CA PHE A 18 28.38 14.66 9.93
C PHE A 18 28.39 13.27 9.30
N SER A 19 29.37 12.43 9.67
CA SER A 19 29.46 11.04 9.21
C SER A 19 28.30 10.19 9.73
N LEU A 20 27.93 10.36 11.01
CA LEU A 20 26.79 9.68 11.60
C LEU A 20 25.47 10.10 10.94
N TRP A 21 25.30 11.40 10.66
CA TRP A 21 24.13 11.94 9.96
C TRP A 21 24.02 11.42 8.53
N LEU A 22 25.15 11.33 7.80
CA LEU A 22 25.16 10.74 6.45
C LEU A 22 24.81 9.26 6.47
N ILE A 23 25.42 8.46 7.34
CA ILE A 23 25.15 7.01 7.40
C ILE A 23 23.69 6.75 7.81
N CYS A 24 23.19 7.50 8.79
CA CYS A 24 21.81 7.34 9.26
C CYS A 24 20.80 7.84 8.21
N GLY A 25 21.06 8.98 7.56
CA GLY A 25 20.19 9.56 6.54
C GLY A 25 20.16 8.78 5.21
N LEU A 26 21.32 8.34 4.72
CA LEU A 26 21.43 7.54 3.49
C LEU A 26 20.93 6.10 3.71
N GLY A 27 21.28 5.48 4.84
CA GLY A 27 20.83 4.12 5.17
C GLY A 27 19.31 4.03 5.30
N TYR A 28 18.67 5.02 5.92
CA TYR A 28 17.21 5.06 6.06
C TYR A 28 16.50 5.21 4.71
N LYS A 29 16.97 6.15 3.88
CA LYS A 29 16.36 6.42 2.58
C LYS A 29 16.60 5.31 1.56
N PHE A 30 17.72 4.58 1.65
CA PHE A 30 18.04 3.51 0.71
C PHE A 30 17.35 2.19 1.06
N LEU A 31 17.42 1.75 2.33
CA LEU A 31 16.91 0.44 2.73
C LEU A 31 15.38 0.38 2.83
N PHE A 32 14.74 1.41 3.37
CA PHE A 32 13.29 1.38 3.58
C PHE A 32 12.49 1.83 2.35
N ASN A 33 13.02 2.75 1.55
CA ASN A 33 12.31 3.23 0.36
C ASN A 33 12.21 2.13 -0.71
N ASP A 34 13.27 1.35 -0.91
CA ASP A 34 13.31 0.34 -1.99
C ASP A 34 12.37 -0.83 -1.69
N THR A 35 12.36 -1.34 -0.45
CA THR A 35 11.44 -2.41 -0.05
C THR A 35 9.98 -1.98 -0.11
N VAL A 36 9.66 -0.74 0.30
CA VAL A 36 8.29 -0.22 0.24
C VAL A 36 7.82 -0.03 -1.20
N GLU A 37 8.67 0.53 -2.07
CA GLU A 37 8.34 0.67 -3.49
C GLU A 37 8.22 -0.70 -4.18
N GLN A 38 9.07 -1.67 -3.84
CA GLN A 38 8.97 -3.04 -4.34
C GLN A 38 7.64 -3.68 -3.92
N SER A 39 7.31 -3.67 -2.62
CA SER A 39 6.02 -4.20 -2.14
C SER A 39 4.83 -3.48 -2.78
N ARG A 40 4.93 -2.17 -3.06
CA ARG A 40 3.89 -1.43 -3.79
C ARG A 40 3.72 -1.92 -5.22
N MET A 41 4.80 -2.18 -5.94
CA MET A 41 4.75 -2.73 -7.30
C MET A 41 4.13 -4.13 -7.30
N GLU A 42 4.52 -4.97 -6.34
CA GLU A 42 3.97 -6.31 -6.16
C GLU A 42 2.47 -6.28 -5.86
N LEU A 43 2.01 -5.42 -4.94
CA LEU A 43 0.59 -5.26 -4.65
C LEU A 43 -0.19 -4.74 -5.87
N THR A 44 0.35 -3.77 -6.61
CA THR A 44 -0.29 -3.28 -7.84
C THR A 44 -0.42 -4.38 -8.88
N GLN A 45 0.64 -5.19 -9.06
CA GLN A 45 0.62 -6.32 -9.98
C GLN A 45 -0.40 -7.38 -9.55
N ALA A 46 -0.42 -7.73 -8.26
CA ALA A 46 -1.37 -8.69 -7.70
C ALA A 46 -2.83 -8.20 -7.83
N LEU A 47 -3.08 -6.91 -7.58
CA LEU A 47 -4.41 -6.31 -7.72
C LEU A 47 -4.87 -6.31 -9.18
N ASN A 48 -4.02 -5.92 -10.11
CA ASN A 48 -4.33 -5.96 -11.55
C ASN A 48 -4.50 -7.40 -12.08
N ALA A 49 -3.77 -8.36 -11.52
CA ALA A 49 -3.93 -9.77 -11.85
C ALA A 49 -5.29 -10.31 -11.32
N ALA A 50 -5.68 -9.93 -10.09
CA ALA A 50 -6.95 -10.35 -9.51
C ALA A 50 -8.17 -9.68 -10.16
N PHE A 51 -8.03 -8.42 -10.58
CA PHE A 51 -9.08 -7.59 -11.18
C PHE A 51 -8.62 -7.02 -12.53
N PRO A 52 -8.72 -7.81 -13.61
CA PRO A 52 -8.26 -7.38 -14.92
C PRO A 52 -9.23 -6.39 -15.58
N ARG A 53 -8.68 -5.43 -16.33
CA ARG A 53 -9.41 -4.29 -16.94
C ARG A 53 -10.41 -4.70 -18.02
N ASP A 54 -10.30 -5.89 -18.58
CA ASP A 54 -11.23 -6.44 -19.57
C ASP A 54 -12.57 -6.85 -18.94
N GLN A 55 -12.57 -7.20 -17.64
CA GLN A 55 -13.77 -7.60 -16.92
C GLN A 55 -14.39 -6.50 -16.06
N TYR A 56 -13.61 -5.46 -15.72
CA TYR A 56 -14.06 -4.36 -14.87
C TYR A 56 -13.68 -3.00 -15.49
N ILE A 57 -14.64 -2.07 -15.49
CA ILE A 57 -14.38 -0.68 -15.88
C ILE A 57 -13.68 0.02 -14.70
N ILE A 58 -12.35 0.02 -14.71
CA ILE A 58 -11.55 0.69 -13.70
C ILE A 58 -11.47 2.19 -14.05
N ASP A 59 -12.04 3.03 -13.19
CA ASP A 59 -12.14 4.49 -13.40
C ASP A 59 -10.96 5.27 -12.79
N GLY A 60 -10.23 4.63 -11.88
CA GLY A 60 -9.04 5.18 -11.22
C GLY A 60 -7.75 4.51 -11.67
N ASP A 61 -6.65 5.25 -11.55
CA ASP A 61 -5.36 4.58 -11.37
C ASP A 61 -5.30 3.99 -9.96
N VAL A 62 -4.37 3.06 -9.69
CA VAL A 62 -4.28 2.42 -8.37
C VAL A 62 -4.08 3.48 -7.29
N HIS A 63 -5.14 3.78 -6.54
CA HIS A 63 -5.14 4.78 -5.49
C HIS A 63 -4.30 4.28 -4.32
N ASP A 64 -3.21 5.02 -4.07
CA ASP A 64 -2.32 4.80 -2.94
C ASP A 64 -2.88 5.54 -1.72
N THR A 65 -3.79 4.87 -0.99
CA THR A 65 -4.42 5.47 0.20
C THR A 65 -3.43 5.65 1.36
N ASN A 66 -2.13 5.37 1.20
CA ASN A 66 -1.17 5.48 2.29
C ASN A 66 0.20 6.00 1.86
N ARG A 67 0.25 7.26 1.42
CA ARG A 67 1.52 7.99 1.31
C ARG A 67 2.18 8.32 2.67
N ARG A 68 1.46 8.19 3.80
CA ARG A 68 1.90 8.75 5.10
C ARG A 68 2.32 7.75 6.17
N ASN A 69 1.95 6.47 6.08
CA ASN A 69 2.40 5.45 7.02
C ASN A 69 3.12 4.31 6.30
N LEU A 70 4.43 4.20 6.55
CA LEU A 70 5.31 3.06 6.17
C LEU A 70 4.82 1.70 6.70
N ILE A 71 3.76 1.71 7.51
CA ILE A 71 3.29 0.63 8.36
C ILE A 71 2.13 -0.14 7.68
N SER A 72 1.45 0.45 6.70
CA SER A 72 0.29 -0.17 6.04
C SER A 72 0.31 0.09 4.54
N ILE A 73 0.84 -0.87 3.77
CA ILE A 73 0.81 -0.83 2.30
C ILE A 73 -0.49 -1.49 1.84
N GLY A 74 -1.42 -0.66 1.36
CA GLY A 74 -2.64 -1.10 0.70
C GLY A 74 -2.75 -0.41 -0.66
N ARG A 75 -3.30 -1.12 -1.65
CA ARG A 75 -3.56 -0.57 -2.98
C ARG A 75 -5.05 -0.68 -3.26
N SER A 76 -5.66 0.41 -3.71
CA SER A 76 -7.07 0.43 -4.05
C SER A 76 -7.32 0.80 -5.49
N ILE A 77 -8.42 0.33 -6.06
CA ILE A 77 -8.91 0.73 -7.37
C ILE A 77 -10.41 1.00 -7.28
N ASP A 78 -10.85 2.02 -8.01
CA ASP A 78 -12.26 2.34 -8.13
C ASP A 78 -12.79 1.68 -9.40
N ILE A 79 -13.82 0.86 -9.22
CA ILE A 79 -14.53 0.16 -10.28
C ILE A 79 -15.85 0.89 -10.49
N LYS A 80 -16.05 1.47 -11.68
CA LYS A 80 -17.33 2.04 -12.08
C LYS A 80 -18.36 0.93 -12.30
N PRO A 81 -19.65 1.23 -12.07
CA PRO A 81 -20.70 0.35 -12.53
C PRO A 81 -20.57 0.20 -14.05
N ASP A 82 -20.48 -1.04 -14.52
CA ASP A 82 -20.60 -1.32 -15.94
C ASP A 82 -22.06 -1.11 -16.39
N SER A 83 -22.31 -1.08 -17.70
CA SER A 83 -23.67 -0.99 -18.24
C SER A 83 -24.61 -2.08 -17.69
N GLN A 84 -24.03 -3.17 -17.16
CA GLN A 84 -24.73 -4.31 -16.58
C GLN A 84 -25.05 -4.14 -15.09
N HIS A 85 -24.60 -3.06 -14.43
CA HIS A 85 -24.74 -2.83 -12.99
C HIS A 85 -24.45 -4.08 -12.18
N ARG A 86 -23.28 -4.70 -12.45
CA ARG A 86 -22.86 -5.92 -11.77
C ARG A 86 -23.03 -5.79 -10.26
N ASP A 87 -23.77 -6.73 -9.68
CA ASP A 87 -23.94 -6.82 -8.23
C ASP A 87 -22.56 -6.93 -7.56
N ILE A 88 -22.40 -6.31 -6.39
CA ILE A 88 -21.17 -6.42 -5.58
C ILE A 88 -20.72 -7.87 -5.36
N LYS A 89 -21.67 -8.82 -5.30
CA LYS A 89 -21.44 -10.27 -5.19
C LYS A 89 -20.67 -10.86 -6.36
N SER A 90 -20.84 -10.28 -7.54
CA SER A 90 -20.16 -10.71 -8.76
C SER A 90 -18.73 -10.17 -8.85
N ILE A 91 -18.40 -9.16 -8.03
CA ILE A 91 -17.06 -8.60 -7.92
C ILE A 91 -16.27 -9.46 -6.95
N LYS A 92 -15.52 -10.40 -7.52
CA LYS A 92 -14.62 -11.29 -6.80
C LYS A 92 -13.27 -11.37 -7.51
N PRO A 93 -12.19 -11.68 -6.78
CA PRO A 93 -10.90 -11.97 -7.39
C PRO A 93 -11.04 -13.11 -8.40
N LEU A 94 -10.53 -12.93 -9.61
CA LEU A 94 -10.66 -13.92 -10.69
C LEU A 94 -9.50 -14.91 -10.74
N ASN A 95 -8.34 -14.50 -10.23
CA ASN A 95 -7.10 -15.26 -10.31
C ASN A 95 -6.58 -15.57 -8.91
N GLY A 96 -6.27 -16.84 -8.66
CA GLY A 96 -5.80 -17.37 -7.37
C GLY A 96 -6.91 -18.05 -6.54
N GLU A 97 -6.50 -18.73 -5.47
CA GLU A 97 -7.40 -19.36 -4.50
C GLU A 97 -7.78 -18.33 -3.43
N TRP A 98 -9.04 -17.91 -3.39
CA TRP A 98 -9.51 -16.90 -2.44
C TRP A 98 -10.67 -17.45 -1.60
N THR A 99 -10.55 -17.28 -0.29
CA THR A 99 -11.58 -17.65 0.68
C THR A 99 -12.39 -16.42 1.05
N LEU A 100 -13.71 -16.49 0.95
CA LEU A 100 -14.59 -15.43 1.46
C LEU A 100 -14.63 -15.52 3.00
N VAL A 101 -14.11 -14.50 3.68
CA VAL A 101 -13.97 -14.49 5.15
C VAL A 101 -15.01 -13.59 5.83
N ASP A 102 -15.48 -12.55 5.15
CA ASP A 102 -16.52 -11.66 5.65
C ASP A 102 -17.41 -11.16 4.51
N GLN A 103 -18.70 -11.01 4.80
CA GLN A 103 -19.72 -10.57 3.86
C GLN A 103 -20.83 -9.79 4.56
N THR A 104 -21.10 -8.60 4.05
CA THR A 104 -22.26 -7.77 4.39
C THR A 104 -22.97 -7.30 3.11
N ALA A 105 -24.03 -6.49 3.24
CA ALA A 105 -24.76 -5.98 2.09
C ALA A 105 -23.94 -5.04 1.19
N SER A 106 -22.94 -4.37 1.75
CA SER A 106 -22.12 -3.36 1.07
C SER A 106 -20.63 -3.67 1.06
N ARG A 107 -20.19 -4.78 1.67
CA ARG A 107 -18.78 -5.16 1.80
C ARG A 107 -18.57 -6.67 1.66
N TYR A 108 -17.57 -7.05 0.88
CA TYR A 108 -17.09 -8.42 0.72
C TYR A 108 -15.60 -8.48 1.00
N VAL A 109 -15.16 -9.48 1.75
CA VAL A 109 -13.74 -9.65 2.11
C VAL A 109 -13.27 -11.03 1.71
N TYR A 110 -12.27 -11.06 0.84
CA TYR A 110 -11.62 -12.27 0.36
C TYR A 110 -10.20 -12.36 0.91
N GLU A 111 -9.76 -13.55 1.29
CA GLU A 111 -8.44 -13.80 1.87
C GLU A 111 -7.77 -14.99 1.17
N ASN A 112 -6.48 -14.84 0.89
CA ASN A 112 -5.56 -15.86 0.42
C ASN A 112 -4.46 -16.02 1.48
N GLU A 113 -3.49 -16.93 1.33
CA GLU A 113 -2.34 -17.10 2.23
C GLU A 113 -1.55 -15.82 2.47
N SER A 114 -1.41 -14.95 1.46
CA SER A 114 -0.57 -13.74 1.54
C SER A 114 -1.35 -12.43 1.61
N TYR A 115 -2.59 -12.40 1.11
CA TYR A 115 -3.30 -11.15 0.88
C TYR A 115 -4.78 -11.22 1.27
N ARG A 116 -5.33 -10.03 1.54
CA ARG A 116 -6.74 -9.80 1.79
C ARG A 116 -7.26 -8.69 0.90
N VAL A 117 -8.40 -8.95 0.24
CA VAL A 117 -9.11 -8.03 -0.65
C VAL A 117 -10.41 -7.60 0.01
N TYR A 118 -10.67 -6.31 0.00
CA TYR A 118 -11.93 -5.70 0.43
C TYR A 118 -12.62 -5.13 -0.79
N VAL A 119 -13.87 -5.52 -1.02
CA VAL A 119 -14.72 -4.92 -2.04
C VAL A 119 -15.84 -4.21 -1.30
N THR A 120 -15.89 -2.88 -1.40
CA THR A 120 -16.88 -2.04 -0.74
C THR A 120 -17.67 -1.25 -1.76
N LYS A 121 -18.98 -1.10 -1.57
CA LYS A 121 -19.79 -0.20 -2.40
C LYS A 121 -19.38 1.25 -2.14
N ASP A 122 -19.13 1.99 -3.22
CA ASP A 122 -18.94 3.44 -3.17
C ASP A 122 -20.32 4.10 -3.11
N SER A 123 -20.63 4.73 -1.98
CA SER A 123 -21.89 5.46 -1.79
C SER A 123 -21.94 6.80 -2.52
N GLU A 124 -20.80 7.35 -2.92
CA GLU A 124 -20.71 8.67 -3.57
C GLU A 124 -20.75 8.55 -5.10
N ASN A 125 -20.08 7.55 -5.68
CA ASN A 125 -19.93 7.43 -7.14
C ASN A 125 -20.71 6.26 -7.78
N ASP A 126 -21.64 5.65 -7.04
CA ASP A 126 -22.47 4.49 -7.46
C ASP A 126 -21.66 3.30 -8.01
N GLY A 127 -20.40 3.19 -7.59
CA GLY A 127 -19.43 2.18 -8.00
C GLY A 127 -18.97 1.31 -6.84
N TYR A 128 -17.75 0.77 -6.96
CA TYR A 128 -17.15 -0.12 -5.98
C TYR A 128 -15.68 0.20 -5.78
N ILE A 129 -15.24 0.24 -4.53
CA ILE A 129 -13.85 0.40 -4.15
C ILE A 129 -13.30 -0.98 -3.82
N VAL A 130 -12.22 -1.37 -4.49
CA VAL A 130 -11.52 -2.62 -4.21
C VAL A 130 -10.16 -2.31 -3.59
N VAL A 131 -9.90 -2.82 -2.39
CA VAL A 131 -8.64 -2.61 -1.66
C VAL A 131 -7.94 -3.95 -1.45
N LEU A 132 -6.74 -4.10 -1.99
CA LEU A 132 -5.84 -5.21 -1.69
C LEU A 132 -4.85 -4.82 -0.60
N ALA A 133 -4.62 -5.73 0.33
CA ALA A 133 -3.63 -5.58 1.37
C ALA A 133 -2.93 -6.89 1.71
N HIS A 134 -1.76 -6.78 2.32
CA HIS A 134 -1.02 -7.94 2.79
C HIS A 134 -1.52 -8.41 4.16
N ASN A 135 -1.66 -9.73 4.35
CA ASN A 135 -2.28 -10.38 5.52
C ASN A 135 -1.74 -9.98 6.90
N ASN A 136 -0.54 -9.39 6.98
CA ASN A 136 0.08 -9.06 8.26
C ASN A 136 -0.35 -7.69 8.85
N TRP A 137 -1.12 -6.85 8.15
CA TRP A 137 -1.13 -5.42 8.50
C TRP A 137 -2.47 -4.68 8.47
N LEU A 138 -3.59 -5.35 8.18
CA LEU A 138 -4.88 -4.66 8.03
C LEU A 138 -5.79 -4.78 9.25
N GLU A 139 -5.29 -4.34 10.41
CA GLU A 139 -6.14 -3.95 11.55
C GLU A 139 -6.62 -2.48 11.46
N LEU A 140 -6.20 -1.71 10.44
CA LEU A 140 -6.37 -0.25 10.44
C LEU A 140 -6.93 0.36 9.14
N LEU A 141 -7.80 -0.36 8.44
CA LEU A 141 -8.78 0.28 7.56
C LEU A 141 -10.16 0.16 8.22
N HIS A 142 -10.35 0.96 9.27
CA HIS A 142 -11.68 1.52 9.53
C HIS A 142 -12.00 2.47 8.37
N LEU A 143 -12.55 1.87 7.30
CA LEU A 143 -13.53 2.52 6.44
C LEU A 143 -14.82 2.66 7.23
#